data_AF-A0A0F0GKB8-F1
#
_entry.id   AF-A0A0F0GKB8-F1
#
_cell.length_a   1.000
_cell.length_b   1.000
_cell.length_c   1.000
_cell.angle_alpha   90.00
_cell.angle_beta   90.00
_cell.angle_gamma   90.00
#
_symmetry.space_group_name_H-M   'P 1'
#
loop_
_entity.id
_entity.type
_entity.pdbx_description
1 polymer ?
#
loop_
_entity_poly.entity_id
_entity_poly.type
_entity_poly.pdbx_seq_one_letter_code
_entity_poly.pdbx_strand_id
1 'polypeptide(L)' 'MGLRSDPGQDNGEPGVAGVPVELFRNGPNGPESAGTAVTDANGMYLFSGLGAGDYFVKFTPP' A
#
# COMPACT_ATOMS: atom_id res chain seq x y z
N MET A 1 -27.09 -11.52 16.99
CA MET A 1 -27.04 -10.54 15.88
C MET A 1 -25.79 -9.71 16.13
N GLY A 2 -24.63 -10.05 15.56
CA GLY A 2 -24.27 -9.82 14.14
C GLY A 2 -23.80 -8.37 14.04
N LEU A 3 -22.57 -8.02 13.70
CA LEU A 3 -21.72 -8.54 12.63
C LEU A 3 -20.24 -8.32 12.98
N ARG A 4 -19.38 -9.27 12.62
CA ARG A 4 -17.94 -9.05 12.54
C ARG A 4 -17.69 -8.07 11.40
N SER A 5 -17.04 -6.96 11.69
CA SER A 5 -16.43 -6.11 10.68
C SER A 5 -15.18 -6.83 10.19
N ASP A 6 -15.32 -7.72 9.22
CA ASP A 6 -14.15 -8.28 8.54
C ASP A 6 -13.47 -7.15 7.74
N PRO A 7 -12.14 -6.96 7.83
CA PRO A 7 -11.41 -5.86 7.21
C PRO A 7 -11.11 -6.14 5.72
N GLY A 8 -12.09 -6.67 5.01
CA GLY A 8 -12.08 -6.66 3.55
C GLY A 8 -12.67 -5.32 3.13
N GLN A 9 -11.92 -4.52 2.36
CA GLN A 9 -12.41 -3.28 1.77
C GLN A 9 -13.83 -3.50 1.26
N ASP A 10 -14.83 -2.88 1.91
CA ASP A 10 -16.21 -3.03 1.49
C ASP A 10 -16.29 -2.50 0.05
N ASN A 11 -16.97 -3.23 -0.84
CA ASN A 11 -17.00 -3.00 -2.29
C ASN A 11 -17.69 -1.67 -2.69
N GLY A 12 -17.83 -0.73 -1.76
CA GLY A 12 -18.40 0.61 -1.94
C GLY A 12 -17.71 1.73 -1.14
N GLU A 13 -16.62 1.48 -0.39
CA GLU A 13 -15.85 2.58 0.19
C GLU A 13 -15.05 3.29 -0.91
N PRO A 14 -15.21 4.60 -1.12
CA PRO A 14 -14.40 5.33 -2.08
C PRO A 14 -12.94 5.26 -1.67
N GLY A 15 -12.07 4.90 -2.62
CA GLY A 15 -10.63 4.88 -2.36
C GLY A 15 -10.12 6.25 -1.94
N VAL A 16 -9.10 6.26 -1.07
CA VAL A 16 -8.54 7.51 -0.54
C VAL A 16 -7.44 7.99 -1.48
N ALA A 17 -7.69 9.11 -2.16
CA ALA A 17 -6.73 9.73 -3.05
C ALA A 17 -5.65 10.51 -2.30
N GLY A 18 -4.47 10.65 -2.89
CA GLY A 18 -3.42 11.51 -2.38
C GLY A 18 -2.62 10.94 -1.21
N VAL A 19 -2.78 9.65 -0.88
CA VAL A 19 -2.03 8.99 0.20
C VAL A 19 -0.62 8.65 -0.30
N PRO A 20 0.44 9.15 0.36
CA PRO A 20 1.81 8.71 0.08
C PRO A 20 1.99 7.23 0.42
N VAL A 21 2.52 6.49 -0.54
CA VAL A 21 2.83 5.06 -0.43
C VAL A 21 4.31 4.86 -0.67
N GLU A 22 4.99 4.21 0.27
CA GLU A 22 6.42 3.90 0.20
C GLU A 22 6.59 2.37 0.12
N LEU A 23 7.36 1.90 -0.86
CA LEU A 23 7.76 0.50 -0.98
C LEU A 23 9.15 0.31 -0.40
N PHE A 24 9.32 -0.70 0.43
CA PHE A 24 10.61 -1.12 0.98
C PHE A 24 10.90 -2.57 0.64
N ARG A 25 12.18 -2.91 0.55
CA ARG A 25 12.70 -4.28 0.49
C ARG A 25 13.72 -4.49 1.61
N ASN A 26 14.09 -5.75 1.84
CA ASN A 26 15.19 -6.03 2.76
C ASN A 26 16.54 -5.75 2.08
N GLY A 27 17.26 -4.75 2.57
CA GLY A 27 18.63 -4.45 2.17
C GLY A 27 19.67 -5.06 3.13
N PRO A 28 20.96 -4.98 2.79
CA PRO A 28 22.04 -5.57 3.61
C PRO A 28 22.15 -4.97 5.02
N ASN A 29 21.64 -3.74 5.22
CA ASN A 29 21.70 -3.01 6.49
C ASN A 29 20.31 -2.74 7.09
N GLY A 30 19.27 -3.47 6.64
CA GLY A 30 17.88 -3.24 7.03
C GLY A 30 17.00 -2.78 5.86
N PRO A 31 15.78 -2.29 6.14
CA PRO A 31 14.84 -1.86 5.10
C PRO A 31 15.42 -0.78 4.18
N GLU A 32 15.35 -1.01 2.88
CA GLU A 32 15.79 -0.08 1.84
C GLU A 32 14.59 0.34 1.00
N SER A 33 14.50 1.64 0.67
CA SER A 33 13.43 2.13 -0.22
C SER A 33 13.59 1.54 -1.62
N ALA A 34 12.49 1.02 -2.15
CA ALA A 34 12.41 0.41 -3.48
C ALA A 34 11.46 1.17 -4.42
N GLY A 35 10.74 2.17 -3.92
CA GLY A 35 9.87 3.02 -4.73
C GLY A 35 8.92 3.87 -3.90
N THR A 36 8.33 4.87 -4.54
CA THR A 36 7.26 5.70 -3.99
C THR A 36 6.11 5.83 -4.98
N ALA A 37 4.90 5.96 -4.46
CA ALA A 37 3.69 6.23 -5.23
C ALA A 37 2.76 7.13 -4.42
N VAL A 38 1.74 7.67 -5.09
CA VAL A 38 0.63 8.36 -4.44
C VAL A 38 -0.65 7.73 -4.97
N THR A 39 -1.60 7.44 -4.09
CA THR A 39 -2.87 6.86 -4.51
C THR A 39 -3.64 7.80 -5.42
N ASP A 40 -4.25 7.26 -6.48
CA ASP A 40 -5.07 8.02 -7.43
C ASP A 40 -6.47 8.34 -6.87
N ALA A 41 -7.32 8.96 -7.69
CA ALA A 41 -8.69 9.32 -7.32
C ALA A 41 -9.57 8.14 -6.86
N ASN A 42 -9.19 6.91 -7.20
CA ASN A 42 -9.86 5.67 -6.81
C ASN A 42 -9.10 4.93 -5.70
N GLY A 43 -8.09 5.54 -5.08
CA GLY A 43 -7.24 4.91 -4.06
C GLY A 43 -6.21 3.92 -4.59
N MET A 44 -6.03 3.83 -5.92
CA MET A 44 -5.15 2.83 -6.53
C MET A 44 -3.70 3.33 -6.61
N TYR A 45 -2.74 2.40 -6.52
CA TYR A 45 -1.32 2.63 -6.75
C TYR A 45 -0.68 1.38 -7.37
N LEU A 46 0.46 1.53 -8.05
CA LEU A 46 1.14 0.43 -8.72
C LEU A 46 2.65 0.54 -8.59
N PHE A 47 3.28 -0.55 -8.15
CA PHE A 47 4.71 -0.80 -8.32
C PHE A 47 4.88 -1.95 -9.32
N SER A 48 5.65 -1.74 -10.39
CA SER A 48 5.85 -2.73 -11.46
C SER A 48 7.33 -3.03 -11.65
N GLY A 49 7.64 -4.15 -12.32
CA GLY A 49 9.03 -4.55 -12.58
C GLY A 49 9.81 -4.97 -11.34
N LEU A 50 9.12 -5.38 -10.27
CA LEU A 50 9.76 -5.87 -9.05
C LEU A 50 10.40 -7.23 -9.29
N GLY A 51 11.67 -7.38 -8.87
CA GLY A 51 12.31 -8.68 -8.78
C GLY A 51 11.68 -9.53 -7.69
N ALA A 52 11.84 -10.85 -7.76
CA ALA A 52 11.36 -11.77 -6.71
C ALA A 52 12.01 -11.43 -5.36
N GLY A 53 11.21 -11.43 -4.30
CA GLY A 53 11.67 -11.14 -2.95
C GLY A 53 10.54 -10.60 -2.08
N ASP A 54 10.87 -10.34 -0.81
CA ASP A 54 9.95 -9.79 0.16
C ASP A 54 9.95 -8.26 0.09
N TYR A 55 8.75 -7.69 0.11
CA TYR A 55 8.52 -6.26 0.10
C TYR A 55 7.54 -5.86 1.21
N PHE A 56 7.71 -4.64 1.70
CA PHE A 56 6.84 -4.02 2.69
C PHE A 56 6.32 -2.71 2.14
N VAL A 57 5.03 -2.45 2.33
CA VAL A 57 4.39 -1.21 1.90
C VAL A 57 4.02 -0.41 3.14
N LYS A 58 4.37 0.87 3.14
CA LYS A 58 4.01 1.83 4.19
C LYS A 58 3.10 2.91 3.60
N PHE A 59 1.96 3.10 4.23
CA PHE A 59 1.04 4.19 3.94
C PHE A 59 1.21 5.29 4.99
N THR A 60 1.12 6.55 4.55
CA THR A 60 1.03 7.69 5.47
C THR A 60 -0.33 8.35 5.26
N PRO A 61 -1.37 8.00 6.04
CA PRO A 61 -2.67 8.66 5.96
C PRO A 61 -2.55 10.18 6.27
N PRO A 62 -3.47 11.00 5.76
CA PRO A 62 -3.57 12.41 6.14
C PRO A 62 -3.88 12.62 7.63
#